data_AF-A0A8K1LCX8-F1
#
_entry.id   AF-A0A8K1LCX8-F1
#
_cell.length_a   1.000
_cell.length_b   1.000
_cell.length_c   1.000
_cell.angle_alpha   90.00
_cell.angle_beta   90.00
_cell.angle_gamma   90.00
#
_symmetry.space_group_name_H-M   'P 1'
#
loop_
_entity.id
_entity.type
_entity.pdbx_description
1 polymer ?
#
loop_
_entity_poly.entity_id
_entity_poly.type
_entity_poly.pdbx_seq_one_letter_code
_entity_poly.pdbx_strand_id
1 'polypeptide(L)'
;MPPQFLCLRNIRTFLTACADKFGLPKHRLFGAFDLFDVQDFGKVIETLSTLSWTPIAQSKGFTPFPSGDSVGDEDVYSGLSDLIDDTAEEDDDLYDCVEAEGDDGDDVYEDLMRVETPPATVAVPPRSDTAEEDDDLYDCVEAEGDDGDDVYEDLMRVETPPATHFLRPLRHFLSPRDMESVFINVEVTGWGQRTRGHRPVTAVTRGQGTGDTDQ
;
A
#
# COMPACT_ATOMS: atom_id res chain seq x y z
N MET A 1 -5.97 12.43 -18.30
CA MET A 1 -5.64 11.42 -19.34
C MET A 1 -4.22 10.87 -19.14
N PRO A 2 -4.06 9.60 -18.74
CA PRO A 2 -2.75 8.96 -18.64
C PRO A 2 -2.03 8.90 -20.01
N PRO A 3 -0.69 8.88 -20.04
CA PRO A 3 0.06 8.85 -21.29
C PRO A 3 -0.28 7.59 -22.10
N GLN A 4 -0.58 7.75 -23.40
CA GLN A 4 -1.03 6.68 -24.30
C GLN A 4 -0.15 5.41 -24.24
N PHE A 5 1.16 5.59 -24.09
CA PHE A 5 2.12 4.48 -23.95
C PHE A 5 1.84 3.61 -22.71
N LEU A 6 1.45 4.22 -21.59
CA LEU A 6 1.14 3.51 -20.35
C LEU A 6 -0.17 2.70 -20.51
N CYS A 7 -1.21 3.28 -21.11
CA CYS A 7 -2.46 2.57 -21.39
C CYS A 7 -2.21 1.34 -22.26
N LEU A 8 -1.48 1.52 -23.38
CA LEU A 8 -1.13 0.40 -24.27
C LEU A 8 -0.25 -0.63 -23.57
N ARG A 9 0.64 -0.22 -22.67
CA ARG A 9 1.43 -1.15 -21.85
C ARG A 9 0.53 -1.96 -20.92
N ASN A 10 -0.38 -1.31 -20.21
CA ASN A 10 -1.31 -1.96 -19.27
C ASN A 10 -2.21 -2.97 -19.98
N ILE A 11 -2.80 -2.58 -21.13
CA ILE A 11 -3.61 -3.47 -21.97
C ILE A 11 -2.80 -4.69 -22.42
N ARG A 12 -1.56 -4.49 -22.88
CA ARG A 12 -0.68 -5.61 -23.31
C ARG A 12 -0.29 -6.52 -22.14
N THR A 13 -0.04 -5.96 -20.95
CA THR A 13 0.21 -6.74 -19.74
C THR A 13 -0.98 -7.62 -19.39
N PHE A 14 -2.20 -7.06 -19.42
CA PHE A 14 -3.43 -7.82 -19.22
C PHE A 14 -3.59 -8.96 -20.24
N LEU A 15 -3.39 -8.69 -21.54
CA LEU A 15 -3.48 -9.70 -22.59
C LEU A 15 -2.43 -10.82 -22.43
N THR A 16 -1.23 -10.45 -22.00
CA THR A 16 -0.14 -11.41 -21.71
C THR A 16 -0.51 -12.29 -20.51
N ALA A 17 -1.07 -11.71 -19.44
CA ALA A 17 -1.54 -12.46 -18.28
C ALA A 17 -2.70 -13.42 -18.65
N CYS A 18 -3.62 -12.99 -19.51
CA CYS A 18 -4.71 -13.84 -20.02
C CYS A 18 -4.16 -15.07 -20.78
N ALA A 19 -3.13 -14.89 -21.61
CA ALA A 19 -2.50 -15.99 -22.32
C ALA A 19 -1.71 -16.92 -21.38
N ASP A 20 -0.86 -16.36 -20.52
CA ASP A 20 0.14 -17.12 -19.77
C ASP A 20 -0.42 -17.74 -18.49
N LYS A 21 -1.32 -17.04 -17.79
CA LYS A 21 -1.87 -17.47 -16.50
C LYS A 21 -3.23 -18.15 -16.66
N PHE A 22 -4.08 -17.62 -17.53
CA PHE A 22 -5.43 -18.14 -17.76
C PHE A 22 -5.53 -19.10 -18.95
N GLY A 23 -4.46 -19.22 -19.75
CA GLY A 23 -4.40 -20.18 -20.86
C GLY A 23 -5.31 -19.81 -22.03
N LEU A 24 -5.70 -18.54 -22.16
CA LEU A 24 -6.55 -18.11 -23.28
C LEU A 24 -5.78 -18.23 -24.60
N PRO A 25 -6.38 -18.83 -25.64
CA PRO A 25 -5.71 -18.93 -26.92
C PRO A 25 -5.64 -17.55 -27.59
N LYS A 26 -4.52 -17.26 -28.27
CA LYS A 26 -4.26 -15.93 -28.87
C LYS A 26 -5.35 -15.44 -29.83
N HIS A 27 -6.08 -16.34 -30.49
CA HIS A 27 -7.16 -15.96 -31.41
C HIS A 27 -8.45 -15.52 -30.71
N ARG A 28 -8.58 -15.77 -29.39
CA ARG A 28 -9.68 -15.30 -28.53
C ARG A 28 -9.34 -14.02 -27.76
N LEU A 29 -8.15 -13.46 -28.00
CA LEU A 29 -7.71 -12.22 -27.38
C LEU A 29 -7.96 -11.05 -28.34
N PHE A 30 -8.46 -9.94 -27.81
CA PHE A 30 -8.48 -8.67 -28.52
C PHE A 30 -7.07 -8.10 -28.70
N GLY A 31 -6.89 -7.26 -29.72
CA GLY A 31 -5.68 -6.48 -29.97
C GLY A 31 -5.70 -5.18 -29.18
N ALA A 32 -4.55 -4.64 -28.79
CA ALA A 32 -4.52 -3.46 -27.91
C ALA A 32 -5.32 -2.24 -28.42
N PHE A 33 -5.41 -2.07 -29.75
CA PHE A 33 -6.19 -1.00 -30.38
C PHE A 33 -7.71 -1.29 -30.46
N ASP A 34 -8.11 -2.56 -30.37
CA ASP A 34 -9.53 -2.97 -30.31
C ASP A 34 -10.21 -2.32 -29.09
N LEU A 35 -9.46 -2.11 -28.00
CA LEU A 35 -9.89 -1.40 -26.80
C LEU A 35 -9.45 0.07 -26.77
N PHE A 36 -8.17 0.36 -27.06
CA PHE A 36 -7.62 1.71 -26.89
C PHE A 36 -8.27 2.75 -27.81
N ASP A 37 -8.48 2.40 -29.08
CA ASP A 37 -9.18 3.25 -30.07
C ASP A 37 -10.62 2.75 -30.30
N VAL A 38 -11.08 1.81 -29.48
CA VAL A 38 -12.41 1.16 -29.59
C VAL A 38 -12.72 0.66 -31.01
N GLN A 39 -11.74 0.03 -31.67
CA GLN A 39 -11.92 -0.49 -33.04
C GLN A 39 -12.85 -1.70 -33.09
N ASP A 40 -12.87 -2.52 -32.03
CA ASP A 40 -13.65 -3.75 -31.95
C ASP A 40 -13.96 -4.08 -30.49
N PHE A 41 -14.90 -3.34 -29.92
CA PHE A 41 -15.30 -3.53 -28.52
C PHE A 41 -16.00 -4.87 -28.30
N GLY A 42 -16.71 -5.39 -29.31
CA GLY A 42 -17.36 -6.71 -29.26
C GLY A 42 -16.35 -7.81 -28.92
N LYS A 43 -15.17 -7.78 -29.55
CA LYS A 43 -14.07 -8.71 -29.27
C LYS A 43 -13.44 -8.55 -27.88
N VAL A 44 -13.46 -7.34 -27.31
CA VAL A 44 -13.07 -7.12 -25.90
C VAL A 44 -14.03 -7.86 -24.98
N ILE A 45 -15.34 -7.72 -25.21
CA ILE A 45 -16.38 -8.42 -24.45
C ILE A 45 -16.28 -9.94 -24.63
N GLU A 46 -16.03 -10.44 -25.85
CA GLU A 46 -15.83 -11.88 -26.11
C GLU A 46 -14.62 -12.43 -25.34
N THR A 47 -13.54 -11.65 -25.25
CA THR A 47 -12.35 -12.03 -24.48
C THR A 47 -12.67 -12.15 -22.99
N LEU A 48 -13.41 -11.20 -22.41
CA LEU A 48 -13.83 -11.22 -21.02
C LEU A 48 -14.84 -12.35 -20.74
N SER A 49 -15.75 -12.61 -21.68
CA SER A 49 -16.66 -13.75 -21.62
C SER A 49 -15.85 -15.05 -21.54
N THR A 50 -14.91 -15.25 -22.47
CA THR A 50 -14.02 -16.42 -22.48
C THR A 50 -13.23 -16.55 -21.18
N LEU A 51 -12.73 -15.43 -20.64
CA LEU A 51 -12.02 -15.40 -19.36
C LEU A 51 -12.91 -15.86 -18.19
N SER A 52 -14.18 -15.43 -18.17
CA SER A 52 -15.14 -15.80 -17.13
C SER A 52 -15.42 -17.31 -17.09
N TRP A 53 -15.35 -17.97 -18.25
CA TRP A 53 -15.50 -19.42 -18.38
C TRP A 53 -14.25 -20.23 -18.00
N THR A 54 -13.14 -19.59 -17.65
CA THR A 54 -11.93 -20.32 -17.27
C THR A 54 -12.11 -21.06 -15.94
N PRO A 55 -11.45 -22.22 -15.76
CA PRO A 55 -11.50 -22.95 -14.48
C PRO A 55 -11.00 -22.11 -13.30
N ILE A 56 -10.03 -21.23 -13.54
CA ILE A 56 -9.46 -20.35 -12.51
C ILE A 56 -10.54 -19.38 -12.01
N ALA A 57 -11.27 -18.72 -12.92
CA ALA A 57 -12.36 -17.81 -12.55
C ALA A 57 -13.49 -18.54 -11.81
N GLN A 58 -13.93 -19.69 -12.34
CA GLN A 58 -15.00 -20.47 -11.71
C GLN A 58 -14.61 -21.03 -10.34
N SER A 59 -13.34 -21.43 -10.16
CA SER A 59 -12.84 -21.92 -8.87
C SER A 59 -12.85 -20.86 -7.77
N LYS A 60 -12.79 -19.58 -8.15
CA LYS A 60 -12.92 -18.44 -7.23
C LYS A 60 -14.37 -18.06 -6.94
N GLY A 61 -15.34 -18.78 -7.51
CA GLY A 61 -16.78 -18.54 -7.29
C GLY A 61 -17.41 -17.50 -8.22
N PHE A 62 -16.69 -17.04 -9.25
CA PHE A 62 -17.27 -16.12 -10.22
C PHE A 62 -18.25 -16.83 -11.16
N THR A 63 -19.45 -16.28 -11.30
CA THR A 63 -20.44 -16.74 -12.28
C THR A 63 -20.03 -16.30 -13.70
N PRO A 64 -19.89 -17.24 -14.65
CA PRO A 64 -19.51 -16.92 -16.01
C PRO A 64 -20.64 -16.25 -16.80
N PHE A 65 -20.29 -15.49 -17.83
CA PHE A 65 -21.22 -14.81 -18.72
C PHE A 65 -20.90 -15.08 -20.20
N PRO A 66 -21.90 -15.09 -21.10
CA PRO A 66 -23.34 -14.96 -20.84
C PRO A 66 -23.96 -16.28 -20.34
N SER A 67 -25.02 -16.20 -19.52
CA SER A 67 -25.71 -17.38 -18.98
C SER A 67 -26.77 -17.97 -19.93
N GLY A 68 -27.00 -17.35 -21.09
CA GLY A 68 -27.96 -17.76 -22.12
C GLY A 68 -27.54 -17.28 -23.51
N ASP A 69 -28.41 -17.46 -24.50
CA ASP A 69 -28.14 -17.04 -25.88
C ASP A 69 -28.01 -15.51 -25.97
N SER A 70 -26.79 -15.02 -26.18
CA SER A 70 -26.55 -13.60 -26.44
C SER A 70 -26.87 -13.29 -27.90
N VAL A 71 -27.81 -12.38 -28.14
CA VAL A 71 -27.96 -11.76 -29.45
C VAL A 71 -26.82 -10.76 -29.57
N GLY A 72 -25.75 -11.13 -30.29
CA GLY A 72 -24.62 -10.23 -30.57
C GLY A 72 -25.09 -9.12 -31.50
N ASP A 73 -25.47 -7.98 -30.91
CA ASP A 73 -25.83 -6.78 -31.66
C ASP A 73 -24.57 -5.91 -31.80
N GLU A 74 -23.73 -6.27 -32.77
CA GLU A 74 -22.46 -5.57 -33.07
C GLU A 74 -22.69 -4.10 -33.47
N ASP A 75 -23.89 -3.75 -33.94
CA ASP A 75 -24.23 -2.39 -34.35
C ASP A 75 -24.27 -1.42 -33.15
N VAL A 76 -24.46 -1.93 -31.93
CA VAL A 76 -24.46 -1.13 -30.68
C VAL A 76 -23.09 -0.49 -30.42
N TYR A 77 -22.00 -1.11 -30.88
CA TYR A 77 -20.64 -0.63 -30.65
C TYR A 77 -20.12 0.34 -31.72
N SER A 78 -20.86 0.50 -32.82
CA SER A 78 -20.42 1.27 -34.00
C SER A 78 -20.14 2.76 -33.74
N GLY A 79 -20.76 3.35 -32.73
CA GLY A 79 -20.60 4.77 -32.38
C GLY A 79 -19.66 5.06 -31.20
N LEU A 80 -19.02 4.03 -30.62
CA LEU A 80 -18.22 4.23 -29.41
C LEU A 80 -16.94 5.04 -29.67
N SER A 81 -16.31 4.85 -30.83
CA SER A 81 -15.07 5.59 -31.21
C SER A 81 -15.27 7.10 -31.25
N ASP A 82 -16.49 7.59 -31.50
CA ASP A 82 -16.77 9.03 -31.55
C ASP A 82 -17.02 9.62 -30.16
N LEU A 83 -17.27 8.78 -29.14
CA LEU A 83 -17.69 9.20 -27.79
C LEU A 83 -16.57 9.09 -26.74
N ILE A 84 -15.48 8.37 -27.03
CA ILE A 84 -14.41 8.10 -26.05
C ILE A 84 -13.66 9.35 -25.57
N ASP A 85 -13.62 10.41 -26.37
CA ASP A 85 -12.94 11.66 -26.01
C ASP A 85 -13.79 12.52 -25.07
N ASP A 86 -15.10 12.29 -24.98
CA ASP A 86 -16.05 13.08 -24.19
C ASP A 86 -16.15 12.60 -22.72
N THR A 87 -15.61 11.42 -22.39
CA THR A 87 -15.67 10.80 -21.05
C THR A 87 -14.53 11.23 -20.10
N ALA A 88 -14.01 12.45 -20.23
CA ALA A 88 -12.79 12.90 -19.55
C ALA A 88 -12.95 13.35 -18.08
N GLU A 89 -14.12 13.15 -17.46
CA GLU A 89 -14.28 13.40 -16.02
C GLU A 89 -13.46 12.34 -15.26
N GLU A 90 -12.59 12.78 -14.35
CA GLU A 90 -11.82 11.90 -13.48
C GLU A 90 -12.79 11.31 -12.45
N ASP A 91 -13.30 10.12 -12.75
CA ASP A 91 -14.16 9.36 -11.86
C ASP A 91 -13.27 8.69 -10.80
N ASP A 92 -13.09 9.36 -9.66
CA ASP A 92 -12.21 8.91 -8.57
C ASP A 92 -12.62 7.51 -8.06
N ASP A 93 -13.93 7.21 -8.06
CA ASP A 93 -14.49 5.92 -7.62
C ASP A 93 -14.12 4.75 -8.56
N LEU A 94 -13.62 5.03 -9.78
CA LEU A 94 -13.22 4.00 -10.75
C LEU A 94 -12.06 3.13 -10.26
N TYR A 95 -11.19 3.69 -9.41
CA TYR A 95 -9.96 3.05 -8.95
C TYR A 95 -10.06 2.43 -7.56
N ASP A 96 -11.23 2.45 -6.91
CA ASP A 96 -11.45 1.88 -5.57
C ASP A 96 -11.10 0.39 -5.44
N CYS A 97 -11.21 -0.37 -6.54
CA CYS A 97 -10.88 -1.80 -6.55
C CYS A 97 -9.45 -2.12 -7.04
N VAL A 98 -8.63 -1.09 -7.29
CA VAL A 98 -7.23 -1.24 -7.68
C VAL A 98 -6.37 -1.10 -6.43
N GLU A 99 -5.57 -2.13 -6.15
CA GLU A 99 -4.57 -2.08 -5.07
C GLU A 99 -3.66 -0.86 -5.25
N ALA A 100 -3.52 -0.05 -4.21
CA ALA A 100 -2.65 1.11 -4.23
C ALA A 100 -1.18 0.66 -4.27
N GLU A 101 -0.32 1.39 -5.01
CA GLU A 101 1.13 1.13 -4.98
C GLU A 101 1.67 1.44 -3.56
N GLY A 102 1.77 0.41 -2.71
CA GLY A 102 2.23 0.53 -1.32
C GLY A 102 1.59 -0.45 -0.33
N ASP A 103 0.41 -1.00 -0.65
CA ASP A 103 -0.38 -1.84 0.27
C ASP A 103 0.34 -3.16 0.65
N ASP A 104 1.22 -3.68 -0.22
CA ASP A 104 2.09 -4.85 0.08
C ASP A 104 2.91 -4.66 1.38
N GLY A 105 3.18 -3.40 1.78
CA GLY A 105 3.90 -3.05 2.99
C GLY A 105 3.02 -2.84 4.22
N ASP A 106 1.74 -2.52 4.02
CA ASP A 106 0.80 -2.21 5.10
C ASP A 106 0.43 -3.49 5.84
N ASP A 107 0.19 -4.60 5.13
CA ASP A 107 0.02 -5.95 5.70
C ASP A 107 1.13 -6.30 6.71
N VAL A 108 2.37 -6.02 6.31
CA VAL A 108 3.57 -6.35 7.08
C VAL A 108 3.72 -5.40 8.26
N TYR A 109 3.43 -4.11 8.07
CA TYR A 109 3.45 -3.13 9.15
C TYR A 109 2.39 -3.47 10.21
N GLU A 110 1.17 -3.77 9.79
CA GLU A 110 0.08 -4.21 10.66
C GLU A 110 0.47 -5.47 11.45
N ASP A 111 1.05 -6.48 10.79
CA ASP A 111 1.52 -7.70 11.45
C ASP A 111 2.62 -7.45 12.50
N LEU A 112 3.52 -6.50 12.25
CA LEU A 112 4.58 -6.13 13.20
C LEU A 112 4.03 -5.29 14.36
N MET A 113 3.10 -4.39 14.08
CA MET A 113 2.45 -3.51 15.06
C MET A 113 1.35 -4.21 15.86
N ARG A 114 0.91 -5.41 15.45
CA ARG A 114 0.00 -6.26 16.23
C ARG A 114 0.65 -6.62 17.56
N VAL A 115 0.34 -5.83 18.58
CA VAL A 115 0.58 -6.18 19.97
C VAL A 115 -0.27 -7.41 20.27
N GLU A 116 0.36 -8.57 20.45
CA GLU A 116 -0.31 -9.75 21.02
C GLU A 116 -0.99 -9.29 22.32
N THR A 117 -2.32 -9.22 22.29
CA THR A 117 -3.10 -8.90 23.48
C THR A 117 -2.78 -10.02 24.48
N PRO A 118 -2.13 -9.74 25.63
CA PRO A 118 -1.86 -10.80 26.60
C PRO A 118 -3.19 -11.48 26.94
N PRO A 119 -3.24 -12.82 27.03
CA PRO A 119 -4.48 -13.54 27.20
C PRO A 119 -5.25 -12.95 28.39
N ALA A 120 -6.43 -12.42 28.10
CA ALA A 120 -7.30 -11.74 29.04
C ALA A 120 -7.56 -12.66 30.26
N THR A 121 -6.78 -12.45 31.30
CA THR A 121 -7.08 -12.90 32.67
C THR A 121 -7.53 -11.71 33.50
N VAL A 122 -8.31 -10.81 32.92
CA VAL A 122 -9.14 -9.87 33.67
C VAL A 122 -10.48 -9.79 32.95
N ALA A 123 -11.51 -10.30 33.63
CA ALA A 123 -12.88 -10.27 33.16
C ALA A 123 -13.33 -8.81 32.94
N VAL A 124 -13.53 -8.42 31.69
CA VAL A 124 -14.26 -7.22 31.32
C VAL A 124 -15.75 -7.55 31.45
N PRO A 125 -16.57 -6.79 32.22
CA PRO A 125 -18.00 -7.01 32.27
C PRO A 125 -18.65 -6.60 30.93
N PRO A 126 -19.76 -7.23 30.52
CA PRO A 126 -20.36 -6.96 29.22
C PRO A 126 -20.91 -5.53 29.19
N ARG A 127 -20.41 -4.71 28.24
CA ARG A 127 -21.01 -3.41 27.93
C ARG A 127 -22.28 -3.66 27.12
N SER A 128 -23.39 -3.14 27.65
CA SER A 128 -24.72 -3.21 27.06
C SER A 128 -24.86 -2.24 25.90
N ASP A 129 -25.58 -2.65 24.86
CA ASP A 129 -25.97 -1.86 23.69
C ASP A 129 -26.67 -0.55 24.08
N THR A 130 -25.93 0.57 24.09
CA THR A 130 -26.49 1.92 23.97
C THR A 130 -25.54 2.78 23.15
N ALA A 131 -26.06 3.31 22.04
CA ALA A 131 -25.38 4.14 21.08
C ALA A 131 -25.01 5.52 21.66
N GLU A 132 -23.88 5.61 22.34
CA GLU A 132 -23.18 6.86 22.71
C GLU A 132 -21.68 6.53 22.87
N GLU A 133 -20.95 6.28 21.77
CA GLU A 133 -19.49 6.03 21.78
C GLU A 133 -18.80 6.75 20.61
N ASP A 134 -19.02 8.06 20.45
CA ASP A 134 -18.23 8.90 19.52
C ASP A 134 -17.36 9.95 20.25
N ASP A 135 -17.58 10.17 21.56
CA ASP A 135 -16.85 11.21 22.33
C ASP A 135 -15.54 10.68 22.97
N ASP A 136 -15.37 9.37 23.14
CA ASP A 136 -14.19 8.77 23.80
C ASP A 136 -12.99 8.58 22.83
N LEU A 137 -13.20 8.71 21.52
CA LEU A 137 -12.13 8.59 20.51
C LEU A 137 -11.25 9.85 20.45
N TYR A 138 -11.77 11.00 20.91
CA TYR A 138 -11.06 12.27 20.89
C TYR A 138 -10.23 12.52 22.17
N ASP A 139 -10.51 11.83 23.28
CA ASP A 139 -9.84 12.05 24.57
C ASP A 139 -8.43 11.42 24.63
N CYS A 140 -8.10 10.50 23.70
CA CYS A 140 -6.73 9.98 23.56
C CYS A 140 -5.81 10.85 22.69
N VAL A 141 -6.36 11.83 21.96
CA VAL A 141 -5.59 12.69 21.03
C VAL A 141 -5.10 13.98 21.73
N GLU A 142 -5.72 14.40 22.83
CA GLU A 142 -5.27 15.59 23.57
C GLU A 142 -3.99 15.36 24.41
N ALA A 143 -3.50 14.12 24.49
CA ALA A 143 -2.23 13.77 25.13
C ALA A 143 -1.03 13.75 24.18
N GLU A 144 -1.17 14.16 22.91
CA GLU A 144 -0.04 14.33 21.96
C GLU A 144 0.80 15.59 22.23
N GLY A 145 1.04 15.90 23.51
CA GLY A 145 2.02 16.89 23.93
C GLY A 145 3.27 16.17 24.43
N ASP A 146 4.36 16.25 23.67
CA ASP A 146 5.73 15.76 24.01
C ASP A 146 5.92 14.22 24.07
N ASP A 147 4.87 13.41 24.27
CA ASP A 147 5.00 11.94 24.46
C ASP A 147 4.90 11.08 23.18
N GLY A 148 4.48 11.64 22.03
CA GLY A 148 4.33 10.89 20.77
C GLY A 148 5.66 10.43 20.16
N ASP A 149 6.72 11.21 20.39
CA ASP A 149 8.09 10.85 20.00
C ASP A 149 8.60 9.67 20.84
N ASP A 150 8.23 9.61 22.12
CA ASP A 150 8.69 8.59 23.07
C ASP A 150 8.13 7.20 22.78
N VAL A 151 6.90 7.11 22.27
CA VAL A 151 6.28 5.84 21.85
C VAL A 151 6.98 5.26 20.62
N TYR A 152 7.32 6.11 19.64
CA TYR A 152 8.07 5.69 18.45
C TYR A 152 9.51 5.26 18.81
N GLU A 153 10.16 6.00 19.72
CA GLU A 153 11.47 5.61 20.27
C GLU A 153 11.44 4.27 21.00
N ASP A 154 10.40 4.03 21.81
CA ASP A 154 10.31 2.79 22.61
C ASP A 154 9.97 1.58 21.75
N LEU A 155 9.15 1.70 20.69
CA LEU A 155 8.99 0.63 19.70
C LEU A 155 10.31 0.30 18.98
N MET A 156 11.03 1.32 18.52
CA MET A 156 12.35 1.18 17.88
C MET A 156 13.43 0.60 18.82
N ARG A 157 13.22 0.67 20.14
CA ARG A 157 14.11 0.08 21.17
C ARG A 157 13.77 -1.38 21.49
N VAL A 158 12.49 -1.76 21.45
CA VAL A 158 12.04 -3.14 21.72
C VAL A 158 12.35 -4.06 20.54
N GLU A 159 12.33 -3.53 19.31
CA GLU A 159 12.71 -4.28 18.13
C GLU A 159 14.23 -4.43 18.02
N THR A 160 14.71 -5.68 17.99
CA THR A 160 16.12 -5.97 17.69
C THR A 160 16.50 -5.41 16.31
N PRO A 161 17.54 -4.58 16.20
CA PRO A 161 17.82 -3.89 14.95
C PRO A 161 18.13 -4.90 13.83
N PRO A 162 17.60 -4.68 12.60
CA PRO A 162 17.84 -5.52 11.41
C PRO A 162 19.34 -5.78 11.14
N ALA A 163 20.18 -4.87 11.65
CA ALA A 163 21.63 -4.92 11.73
C ALA A 163 22.22 -6.27 12.18
N THR A 164 21.54 -6.99 13.06
CA THR A 164 22.12 -8.17 13.74
C THR A 164 21.78 -9.49 13.05
N HIS A 165 20.57 -9.64 12.52
CA HIS A 165 20.09 -10.90 11.95
C HIS A 165 20.23 -10.99 10.42
N PHE A 166 20.21 -9.87 9.71
CA PHE A 166 20.28 -9.86 8.24
C PHE A 166 21.58 -9.23 7.73
N LEU A 167 21.90 -8.02 8.20
CA LEU A 167 23.08 -7.26 7.77
C LEU A 167 24.39 -8.02 8.00
N ARG A 168 24.66 -8.53 9.21
CA ARG A 168 25.92 -9.22 9.54
C ARG A 168 26.10 -10.55 8.78
N PRO A 169 25.11 -11.46 8.73
CA PRO A 169 25.26 -12.71 7.97
C PRO A 169 25.47 -12.45 6.47
N LEU A 170 24.74 -11.51 5.87
CA LEU A 170 24.78 -11.26 4.42
C LEU A 170 26.08 -10.59 3.93
N ARG A 171 26.85 -9.92 4.80
CA ARG A 171 28.19 -9.39 4.47
C ARG A 171 29.20 -10.45 4.00
N HIS A 172 28.96 -11.72 4.32
CA HIS A 172 29.83 -12.82 3.88
C HIS A 172 29.51 -13.30 2.45
N PHE A 173 28.37 -12.88 1.90
CA PHE A 173 27.84 -13.38 0.62
C PHE A 173 27.68 -12.28 -0.43
N LEU A 174 27.42 -11.04 -0.01
CA LEU A 174 27.16 -9.91 -0.90
C LEU A 174 28.39 -9.00 -1.04
N SER A 175 28.55 -8.39 -2.21
CA SER A 175 29.59 -7.40 -2.43
C SER A 175 29.27 -6.10 -1.67
N PRO A 176 30.26 -5.24 -1.37
CA PRO A 176 30.02 -3.96 -0.72
C PRO A 176 29.00 -3.08 -1.45
N ARG A 177 29.01 -3.11 -2.79
CA ARG A 177 28.06 -2.36 -3.62
C ARG A 177 26.63 -2.88 -3.49
N ASP A 178 26.46 -4.19 -3.44
CA ASP A 178 25.13 -4.81 -3.28
C ASP A 178 24.61 -4.60 -1.86
N MET A 179 25.50 -4.64 -0.86
CA MET A 179 25.18 -4.31 0.52
C MET A 179 24.68 -2.87 0.65
N GLU A 180 25.36 -1.90 0.04
CA GLU A 180 24.93 -0.49 0.01
C GLU A 180 23.61 -0.31 -0.74
N SER A 181 23.40 -1.04 -1.83
CA SER A 181 22.16 -0.95 -2.61
C SER A 181 20.95 -1.57 -1.92
N VAL A 182 21.12 -2.66 -1.17
CA VAL A 182 20.03 -3.39 -0.51
C VAL A 182 19.67 -2.76 0.84
N PHE A 183 20.68 -2.38 1.63
CA PHE A 183 20.46 -1.88 3.00
C PHE A 183 20.46 -0.36 3.11
N ILE A 184 20.87 0.36 2.04
CA ILE A 184 20.88 1.83 1.97
C ILE A 184 21.47 2.43 3.25
N ASN A 185 20.64 2.97 4.14
CA ASN A 185 21.04 3.63 5.40
C ASN A 185 20.44 2.96 6.65
N VAL A 186 20.00 1.70 6.58
CA VAL A 186 19.42 0.97 7.73
C VAL A 186 20.40 0.85 8.90
N GLU A 187 21.71 0.92 8.64
CA GLU A 187 22.73 1.00 9.69
C GLU A 187 22.79 2.36 10.42
N VAL A 188 22.23 3.44 9.86
CA VAL A 188 22.22 4.77 10.47
C VAL A 188 20.96 5.02 11.28
N THR A 189 19.81 4.50 10.86
CA THR A 189 18.53 4.67 11.57
C THR A 189 18.53 3.96 12.93
N GLY A 190 19.22 2.83 13.08
CA GLY A 190 19.37 2.14 14.38
C GLY A 190 20.45 2.73 15.31
N TRP A 191 21.34 3.59 14.82
CA TRP A 191 22.45 4.18 15.60
C TRP A 191 22.30 5.70 15.83
N GLY A 192 21.47 6.39 15.05
CA GLY A 192 21.21 7.83 15.14
C GLY A 192 20.54 8.25 16.46
N GLN A 193 19.73 7.37 17.05
CA GLN A 193 19.08 7.62 18.35
C GLN A 193 20.06 7.56 19.54
N ARG A 194 21.13 6.75 19.43
CA ARG A 194 21.97 6.41 20.59
C ARG A 194 22.96 7.51 20.99
N THR A 195 23.13 8.57 20.19
CA THR A 195 24.20 9.57 20.43
C THR A 195 23.71 11.00 20.67
N ARG A 196 22.40 11.26 20.71
CA ARG A 196 21.82 12.56 21.11
C ARG A 196 21.12 12.49 22.47
N GLY A 197 21.85 12.11 23.50
CA GLY A 197 21.40 12.23 24.88
C GLY A 197 22.58 12.16 25.82
N HIS A 198 22.69 13.11 26.74
CA HIS A 198 23.79 13.33 27.69
C HIS A 198 24.98 14.16 27.18
N ARG A 199 24.74 15.47 26.99
CA ARG A 199 25.62 16.45 27.64
C ARG A 199 24.94 16.91 28.93
N PRO A 200 25.54 16.69 30.11
CA PRO A 200 24.98 17.23 31.35
C PRO A 200 25.08 18.76 31.32
N VAL A 201 23.92 19.41 31.47
CA VAL A 201 23.82 20.85 31.69
C VAL A 201 24.51 21.16 33.02
N THR A 202 25.71 21.73 32.98
CA THR A 202 26.36 22.25 34.19
C THR A 202 25.53 23.39 34.74
N ALA A 203 25.00 23.18 35.95
CA ALA A 203 24.24 24.13 36.72
C ALA A 203 24.99 25.48 36.85
N VAL A 204 24.34 26.55 36.38
CA VAL A 204 24.73 27.93 36.72
C VAL A 204 24.23 28.20 38.14
N THR A 205 25.14 28.08 39.10
CA THR A 205 24.91 28.60 40.46
C THR A 205 24.86 30.12 40.42
N ARG A 206 23.70 30.65 40.79
CA ARG A 206 23.39 32.05 41.02
C ARG A 206 24.20 32.56 42.21
N GLY A 207 25.16 33.45 41.96
CA GLY A 207 25.87 34.22 42.98
C GLY A 207 25.52 35.70 42.86
N GLN A 208 24.72 36.20 43.80
CA GLN A 208 24.48 37.62 44.00
C GLN A 208 25.77 38.32 44.48
N GLY A 209 25.97 39.58 44.05
CA GLY A 209 26.35 40.63 45.00
C GLY A 209 27.74 41.28 44.86
N THR A 210 27.69 42.58 44.52
CA THR A 210 28.38 43.72 45.15
C THR A 210 29.85 44.04 44.83
N GLY A 211 30.09 45.35 44.64
CA GLY A 211 31.38 46.03 44.87
C GLY A 211 32.17 46.34 43.59
N ASP A 212 32.03 47.49 42.91
CA ASP A 212 32.50 48.85 43.27
C ASP A 212 34.01 49.10 42.98
N THR A 213 34.30 50.33 42.55
CA THR A 213 35.59 51.05 42.39
C THR A 213 36.51 50.81 41.17
N ASP A 214 36.38 51.71 40.19
CA ASP A 214 37.36 52.75 39.79
C ASP A 214 38.87 52.46 39.93
N GLN A 215 39.56 52.34 38.78
CA GLN A 215 40.75 53.13 38.41
C GLN A 215 41.15 52.91 36.95
#